data_AF-A0A645D0W0-F1
#
_entry.id   AF-A0A645D0W0-F1
#
_cell.length_a   1.000
_cell.length_b   1.000
_cell.length_c   1.000
_cell.angle_alpha   90.00
_cell.angle_beta   90.00
_cell.angle_gamma   90.00
#
_symmetry.space_group_name_H-M   'P 1'
#
loop_
_entity.id
_entity.type
_entity.pdbx_description
1 polymer ?
#
loop_
_entity_poly.entity_id
_entity_poly.type
_entity_poly.pdbx_seq_one_letter_code
_entity_poly.pdbx_strand_id
1 'polypeptide(L)'
;MISAVGVRNVVENQVDFTRSRNLLIAAVILVSGLGFNGTGGLTFAVANAHVTLTGLAIAAIAGVALNAILPGNDFAFGKTASADGSADLGRY
;
A
#
# COMPACT_ATOMS: atom_id res chain seq x y z
N MET A 1 -0.16 6.09 -18.22
CA MET A 1 0.72 5.27 -17.37
C MET A 1 0.33 5.49 -15.90
N ILE A 2 -0.26 4.51 -15.22
CA ILE A 2 -0.61 4.61 -13.79
C ILE A 2 0.55 4.14 -12.88
N SER A 3 1.31 3.13 -13.30
CA SER A 3 2.46 2.57 -12.57
C SER A 3 3.61 3.58 -12.39
N ALA A 4 3.93 4.36 -13.43
CA ALA A 4 4.98 5.38 -13.35
C ALA A 4 4.65 6.50 -12.36
N VAL A 5 3.36 6.85 -12.21
CA VAL A 5 2.91 7.82 -11.20
C VAL A 5 3.08 7.25 -9.78
N GLY A 6 2.86 5.95 -9.60
CA GLY A 6 3.13 5.26 -8.34
C GLY A 6 4.61 5.32 -7.94
N VAL A 7 5.52 4.99 -8.88
CA VAL A 7 6.97 5.09 -8.63
C VAL A 7 7.39 6.54 -8.35
N ARG A 8 6.82 7.50 -9.09
CA ARG A 8 7.07 8.92 -8.85
C ARG A 8 6.67 9.34 -7.44
N ASN A 9 5.52 8.91 -6.93
CA ASN A 9 5.09 9.20 -5.56
C ASN A 9 6.09 8.65 -4.53
N VAL A 10 6.59 7.42 -4.72
CA VAL A 10 7.62 6.83 -3.85
C VAL A 10 8.90 7.70 -3.82
N VAL A 11 9.30 8.27 -4.96
CA VAL A 11 10.47 9.15 -5.08
C VAL A 11 10.20 10.53 -4.47
N GLU A 12 9.06 11.15 -4.79
CA GLU A 12 8.66 12.47 -4.30
C GLU A 12 8.46 12.48 -2.79
N ASN A 13 7.92 11.40 -2.23
CA ASN A 13 7.78 11.20 -0.80
C ASN A 13 9.06 10.69 -0.11
N GLN A 14 10.17 10.62 -0.85
CA GLN A 14 11.50 10.21 -0.39
C GLN A 14 11.47 8.96 0.50
N VAL A 15 10.85 7.89 0.01
CA VAL A 15 10.78 6.63 0.75
C VAL A 15 12.20 6.07 0.94
N ASP A 16 12.64 6.02 2.20
CA ASP A 16 13.94 5.48 2.58
C ASP A 16 13.93 3.94 2.56
N PHE A 17 14.65 3.35 1.59
CA PHE A 17 14.85 1.90 1.45
C PHE A 17 16.08 1.37 2.20
N THR A 18 16.89 2.21 2.82
CA THR A 18 17.96 1.76 3.74
C THR A 18 17.36 1.19 5.04
N ARG A 19 16.14 1.62 5.40
CA ARG A 19 15.38 0.98 6.48
C ARG A 19 14.82 -0.36 6.02
N SER A 20 15.27 -1.43 6.67
CA SER A 20 14.85 -2.81 6.37
C SER A 20 13.33 -2.98 6.37
N ARG A 21 12.59 -2.22 7.20
CA ARG A 21 11.11 -2.23 7.23
C ARG A 21 10.51 -1.85 5.87
N ASN A 22 10.91 -0.70 5.32
CA ASN A 22 10.34 -0.17 4.08
C ASN A 22 10.78 -1.02 2.88
N LEU A 23 12.04 -1.49 2.88
CA LEU A 23 12.56 -2.41 1.87
C LEU A 23 11.76 -3.71 1.85
N LEU A 24 11.51 -4.33 3.01
CA LEU A 24 10.73 -5.57 3.09
C LEU A 24 9.29 -5.36 2.63
N ILE A 25 8.64 -4.26 3.00
CA ILE A 25 7.28 -3.95 2.56
C ILE A 25 7.21 -3.82 1.03
N ALA A 26 8.12 -3.05 0.43
CA ALA A 26 8.16 -2.90 -1.02
C ALA A 26 8.50 -4.20 -1.76
N ALA A 27 9.45 -4.98 -1.22
CA ALA A 27 9.82 -6.28 -1.78
C ALA A 27 8.63 -7.26 -1.76
N VAL A 28 7.87 -7.31 -0.68
CA VAL A 28 6.68 -8.18 -0.57
C VAL A 28 5.57 -7.74 -1.51
N ILE A 29 5.32 -6.44 -1.65
CA ILE A 29 4.34 -5.92 -2.63
C ILE A 29 4.76 -6.32 -4.05
N LEU A 30 6.04 -6.16 -4.39
CA LEU A 30 6.56 -6.48 -5.71
C LEU A 30 6.49 -7.99 -6.01
N VAL A 31 6.98 -8.83 -5.10
CA VAL A 31 6.98 -10.30 -5.27
C VAL A 31 5.56 -10.84 -5.32
N SER A 32 4.65 -10.33 -4.50
CA SER A 32 3.24 -10.75 -4.52
C SER A 32 2.56 -10.33 -5.83
N GLY A 33 2.76 -9.08 -6.28
CA GLY A 33 2.14 -8.58 -7.50
C GLY A 33 2.57 -9.34 -8.76
N LEU A 34 3.83 -9.77 -8.80
CA LEU A 34 4.39 -10.58 -9.89
C LEU A 34 4.03 -12.07 -9.75
N GLY A 35 4.12 -12.62 -8.54
CA GLY A 35 3.93 -14.05 -8.27
C GLY A 35 2.50 -14.53 -8.51
N PHE A 36 1.51 -13.73 -8.15
CA PHE A 36 0.09 -14.07 -8.36
C PHE A 36 -0.42 -13.75 -9.78
N ASN A 37 0.44 -13.25 -10.68
CA ASN A 37 0.05 -13.00 -12.07
C ASN A 37 -0.16 -14.33 -12.82
N GLY A 38 0.67 -15.34 -12.54
CA GLY A 38 0.61 -16.64 -13.22
C GLY A 38 -0.61 -17.51 -12.86
N THR A 39 -1.25 -17.26 -11.72
CA THR A 39 -2.43 -18.01 -11.26
C THR A 39 -3.76 -17.31 -11.58
N GLY A 40 -3.72 -16.13 -12.22
CA GLY A 40 -4.93 -15.36 -12.54
C GLY A 40 -5.62 -14.72 -11.33
N GLY A 41 -5.00 -14.77 -10.15
CA GLY A 41 -5.55 -14.27 -8.89
C GLY A 41 -6.24 -15.33 -8.02
N LEU A 42 -7.02 -14.88 -7.05
CA LEU A 42 -7.79 -15.71 -6.12
C LEU A 42 -9.28 -15.48 -6.35
N THR A 43 -9.98 -16.48 -6.89
CA THR A 43 -11.44 -16.42 -7.06
C THR A 43 -12.13 -17.14 -5.92
N PHE A 44 -13.00 -16.45 -5.21
CA PHE A 44 -13.86 -17.03 -4.19
C PHE A 44 -15.33 -16.78 -4.52
N ALA A 45 -16.16 -17.80 -4.28
CA ALA A 45 -17.60 -17.71 -4.46
C ALA A 45 -18.24 -17.33 -3.12
N VAL A 46 -18.93 -16.20 -3.07
CA VAL A 46 -19.72 -15.75 -1.91
C VAL A 46 -21.16 -15.54 -2.38
N ALA A 47 -22.10 -16.27 -1.76
CA ALA A 47 -23.54 -16.10 -1.98
C ALA A 47 -23.96 -16.01 -3.48
N ASN A 48 -23.52 -16.98 -4.29
CA ASN A 48 -23.73 -17.05 -5.75
C ASN A 48 -22.97 -16.02 -6.62
N ALA A 49 -22.11 -15.17 -6.07
CA ALA A 49 -21.25 -14.28 -6.85
C ALA A 49 -19.78 -14.74 -6.80
N HIS A 50 -19.11 -14.75 -7.96
CA HIS A 50 -17.67 -14.99 -8.06
C HIS A 50 -16.91 -13.67 -7.93
N VAL A 51 -16.09 -13.54 -6.89
CA VAL A 51 -15.21 -12.40 -6.68
C VAL A 51 -13.78 -12.84 -6.94
N THR A 52 -13.12 -12.20 -7.91
CA THR A 52 -11.72 -12.47 -8.25
C THR A 52 -10.83 -11.37 -7.69
N LEU A 53 -9.98 -11.72 -6.73
CA LEU A 53 -8.88 -10.88 -6.29
C LEU A 53 -7.72 -11.02 -7.27
N THR A 54 -7.45 -9.94 -7.99
CA THR A 54 -6.29 -9.87 -8.88
C THR A 54 -4.98 -9.89 -8.09
N GLY A 55 -3.87 -10.28 -8.74
CA GLY A 55 -2.55 -10.26 -8.10
C GLY A 55 -2.17 -8.88 -7.53
N LEU A 56 -2.62 -7.80 -8.17
CA LEU A 56 -2.45 -6.43 -7.67
C LEU A 56 -3.23 -6.20 -6.36
N ALA A 57 -4.47 -6.68 -6.25
CA ALA A 57 -5.26 -6.55 -5.04
C ALA A 57 -4.63 -7.32 -3.87
N ILE A 58 -4.14 -8.53 -4.13
CA ILE A 58 -3.43 -9.35 -3.13
C ILE A 58 -2.16 -8.64 -2.67
N ALA A 59 -1.37 -8.08 -3.59
CA ALA A 59 -0.16 -7.34 -3.28
C ALA A 59 -0.42 -6.09 -2.41
N ALA A 60 -1.49 -5.34 -2.72
CA ALA A 60 -1.87 -4.18 -1.94
C ALA A 60 -2.28 -4.57 -0.50
N ILE A 61 -3.10 -5.62 -0.35
CA ILE A 61 -3.53 -6.11 0.97
C ILE A 61 -2.32 -6.60 1.77
N ALA A 62 -1.41 -7.37 1.15
CA ALA A 62 -0.19 -7.85 1.81
C ALA A 62 0.70 -6.69 2.26
N GLY A 63 0.86 -5.65 1.42
CA GLY A 63 1.62 -4.45 1.76
C GLY A 63 1.04 -3.68 2.94
N VAL A 64 -0.28 -3.46 2.96
CA VAL A 64 -0.99 -2.78 4.06
C VAL A 64 -0.90 -3.59 5.36
N ALA A 65 -1.15 -4.90 5.29
CA ALA A 65 -1.07 -5.78 6.44
C ALA A 65 0.35 -5.79 7.03
N LEU A 66 1.38 -5.91 6.17
CA LEU A 66 2.77 -5.92 6.61
C LEU A 66 3.19 -4.57 7.20
N ASN A 67 2.76 -3.45 6.62
CA ASN A 67 2.99 -2.11 7.18
C ASN A 67 2.37 -1.96 8.59
N ALA A 68 1.19 -2.56 8.83
CA ALA A 68 0.53 -2.54 10.14
C ALA A 68 1.21 -3.45 11.18
N ILE A 69 1.74 -4.61 10.77
CA ILE A 69 2.34 -5.60 11.69
C ILE A 69 3.79 -5.24 12.04
N LEU A 70 4.57 -4.68 11.11
CA LEU A 70 6.00 -4.42 11.36
C LEU A 70 6.23 -3.29 12.38
N PRO A 71 6.92 -3.56 13.51
CA PRO A 71 7.23 -2.56 14.53
C PRO A 71 8.25 -1.54 14.02
N GLY A 72 8.29 -0.35 14.64
CA GLY A 72 9.09 0.77 14.16
C GLY A 72 8.38 1.62 13.09
N ASN A 73 7.04 1.65 13.14
CA ASN A 73 6.23 2.58 12.37
C ASN A 73 6.36 3.98 12.98
N ASP A 74 7.06 4.90 12.32
CA ASP A 74 7.18 6.28 12.76
C ASP A 74 5.86 7.06 12.56
N PHE A 75 4.90 6.47 11.83
CA PHE A 75 3.61 7.08 11.52
C PHE A 75 2.60 6.84 12.65
N ALA A 76 2.63 7.69 13.67
CA ALA A 76 1.57 7.78 14.66
C ALA A 76 0.38 8.56 14.06
N PHE A 77 -0.72 7.86 13.74
CA PHE A 77 -1.99 8.52 13.45
C PHE A 77 -2.34 9.44 14.63
N GLY A 78 -2.32 10.77 14.40
CA GLY A 78 -2.74 11.77 15.38
C GLY A 78 -1.64 12.62 16.05
N LYS A 79 -0.35 12.56 15.66
CA LYS A 79 0.71 13.40 16.31
C LYS A 79 1.28 14.56 15.49
N THR A 80 0.61 14.97 14.41
CA THR A 80 0.90 16.26 13.75
C THR A 80 -0.41 16.99 13.48
N ALA A 81 -0.87 17.76 14.47
CA ALA A 81 -2.01 18.69 14.37
C ALA A 81 -1.75 19.88 13.41
N SER A 82 -0.86 19.75 12.43
CA SER A 82 -0.44 20.83 11.53
C SER A 82 -0.15 20.38 10.10
N ALA A 83 -0.36 19.10 9.76
CA ALA A 83 -0.27 18.62 8.38
C ALA A 83 -1.65 18.52 7.69
N ASP A 84 -2.74 18.57 8.45
CA ASP A 84 -4.11 18.57 7.94
C ASP A 84 -4.59 20.01 7.62
N GLY A 85 -3.85 20.67 6.72
CA GLY A 85 -4.30 21.93 6.09
C GLY A 85 -5.51 21.77 5.16
N SER A 86 -6.06 20.56 5.04
CA SER A 86 -7.29 20.26 4.30
C SER A 86 -8.56 20.35 5.16
N ALA A 87 -8.43 20.58 6.47
CA ALA A 87 -9.55 20.84 7.37
C ALA A 87 -9.88 22.33 7.54
N ASP A 88 -9.08 23.25 6.98
CA ASP A 88 -9.34 24.70 7.02
C ASP A 88 -10.20 25.15 5.82
N LEU A 89 -11.35 24.49 5.65
CA LEU A 89 -12.42 24.97 4.79
C LEU A 89 -13.39 25.79 5.63
N GLY A 90 -13.15 27.10 5.73
CA GLY A 90 -14.22 28.04 6.10
C GLY A 90 -13.92 29.03 7.22
N ARG A 91 -12.73 29.65 7.24
CA ARG A 91 -12.55 30.90 7.98
C ARG A 91 -12.52 32.08 6.99
N TYR A 92 -13.71 32.51 6.61
CA TYR A 92 -14.01 33.90 6.29
C TYR A 92 -14.71 34.51 7.50
#